data_AF-A0A845HZS9-F1
#
_entry.id   AF-A0A845HZS9-F1
#
_cell.length_a   1.000
_cell.length_b   1.000
_cell.length_c   1.000
_cell.angle_alpha   90.00
_cell.angle_beta   90.00
_cell.angle_gamma   90.00
#
_symmetry.space_group_name_H-M   'P 1'
#
loop_
_entity.id
_entity.type
_entity.pdbx_description
1 polymer ?
#
loop_
_entity_poly.entity_id
_entity_poly.type
_entity_poly.pdbx_seq_one_letter_code
_entity_poly.pdbx_strand_id
1 'polypeptide(L)'
;MLDTQTAPAHYLIHASAHAAMQDFLSHAELDPEIRILDRIGPPDAPHTLVVEISSAKARALSQQFRNTTPQLTIEPDQPLTMFDMLSAGPL
;
A
#
# COMPACT_ATOMS: atom_id res chain seq x y z
N MET A 1 9.24 -16.42 -19.50
CA MET A 1 9.46 -15.30 -18.56
C MET A 1 8.15 -15.13 -17.81
N LEU A 2 8.10 -15.40 -16.50
CA LEU A 2 6.87 -15.13 -15.74
C LEU A 2 6.65 -13.62 -15.74
N ASP A 3 5.50 -13.21 -16.23
CA ASP A 3 4.93 -11.87 -16.17
C ASP A 3 4.70 -11.47 -14.71
N THR A 4 5.76 -10.99 -14.05
CA THR A 4 5.69 -10.42 -12.70
C THR A 4 4.79 -9.18 -12.61
N GLN A 5 4.32 -8.66 -13.76
CA GLN A 5 3.50 -7.46 -13.86
C GLN A 5 2.04 -7.70 -13.44
N THR A 6 1.55 -8.92 -13.65
CA THR A 6 0.17 -9.37 -13.38
C THR A 6 0.06 -10.16 -12.09
N ALA A 7 1.16 -10.67 -11.56
CA ALA A 7 1.18 -11.37 -10.27
C ALA A 7 0.68 -10.44 -9.14
N PRO A 8 -0.29 -10.90 -8.32
CA PRO A 8 -0.73 -10.14 -7.17
C PRO A 8 0.37 -10.09 -6.10
N ALA A 9 0.50 -8.93 -5.46
CA ALA A 9 1.41 -8.70 -4.34
C ALA A 9 0.72 -7.84 -3.28
N HIS A 10 1.30 -7.79 -2.09
CA HIS A 10 0.78 -7.01 -0.97
C HIS A 10 1.35 -5.59 -0.99
N TYR A 11 0.47 -4.63 -0.74
CA TYR A 11 0.79 -3.21 -0.71
C TYR A 11 0.14 -2.56 0.49
N LEU A 12 0.83 -1.56 1.04
CA LEU A 12 0.31 -0.68 2.07
C LEU A 12 -0.23 0.57 1.39
N ILE A 13 -1.48 0.90 1.69
CA ILE A 13 -2.10 2.18 1.34
C ILE A 13 -2.19 2.99 2.62
N HIS A 14 -1.48 4.10 2.68
CA HIS A 14 -1.49 4.98 3.85
C HIS A 14 -2.18 6.30 3.51
N ALA A 15 -2.94 6.86 4.46
CA ALA A 15 -3.59 8.15 4.32
C ALA A 15 -3.17 9.11 5.42
N SER A 16 -2.78 10.33 5.05
CA SER A 16 -2.54 11.42 6.01
C SER A 16 -3.83 12.08 6.51
N ALA A 17 -4.98 11.76 5.89
CA ALA A 17 -6.29 12.29 6.26
C ALA A 17 -7.35 11.18 6.27
N HIS A 18 -8.12 11.10 7.35
CA HIS A 18 -9.16 10.08 7.54
C HIS A 18 -10.20 10.05 6.42
N ALA A 19 -10.66 11.23 5.95
CA ALA A 19 -11.63 11.32 4.86
C ALA A 19 -11.09 10.71 3.55
N ALA A 20 -9.80 10.88 3.25
CA ALA A 20 -9.18 10.27 2.08
C ALA A 20 -9.11 8.75 2.19
N MET A 21 -8.89 8.20 3.39
CA MET A 21 -8.93 6.75 3.61
C MET A 21 -10.34 6.18 3.44
N GLN A 22 -11.36 6.86 3.99
CA GLN A 22 -12.76 6.43 3.87
C GLN A 22 -13.23 6.44 2.41
N ASP A 23 -12.84 7.46 1.66
CA ASP A 23 -13.11 7.53 0.22
C ASP A 23 -12.43 6.37 -0.52
N PHE A 24 -11.13 6.14 -0.29
CA PHE A 24 -10.42 5.02 -0.91
C PHE A 24 -11.03 3.67 -0.53
N LEU A 25 -11.38 3.46 0.73
CA LEU A 25 -11.99 2.22 1.22
C LEU A 25 -13.31 1.94 0.49
N SER A 26 -14.16 2.96 0.35
CA SER A 26 -15.45 2.84 -0.37
C SER A 26 -15.25 2.45 -1.84
N HIS A 27 -14.21 2.97 -2.49
CA HIS A 27 -13.86 2.58 -3.86
C HIS A 27 -13.27 1.17 -3.91
N ALA A 28 -12.38 0.82 -2.99
CA ALA A 28 -11.72 -0.47 -2.92
C ALA A 28 -12.70 -1.62 -2.66
N GLU A 29 -13.74 -1.41 -1.84
CA GLU A 29 -14.78 -2.40 -1.59
C GLU A 29 -15.64 -2.71 -2.83
N LEU A 30 -15.63 -1.84 -3.83
CA LEU A 30 -16.36 -2.01 -5.10
C LEU A 30 -15.47 -2.52 -6.25
N ASP A 31 -14.14 -2.52 -6.07
CA ASP A 31 -13.18 -2.89 -7.09
C ASP A 31 -12.72 -4.35 -6.94
N PRO A 32 -13.11 -5.27 -7.85
CA PRO A 32 -12.75 -6.68 -7.73
C PRO A 32 -11.25 -6.96 -7.89
N GLU A 33 -10.48 -6.00 -8.40
CA GLU A 33 -9.02 -6.12 -8.47
C GLU A 33 -8.32 -5.77 -7.15
N ILE A 34 -9.06 -5.24 -6.16
CA ILE A 34 -8.53 -4.83 -4.86
C ILE A 34 -9.09 -5.75 -3.77
N ARG A 35 -8.20 -6.54 -3.17
CA ARG A 35 -8.55 -7.36 -2.00
C ARG A 35 -7.97 -6.73 -0.75
N ILE A 36 -8.83 -6.25 0.15
CA ILE A 36 -8.40 -5.72 1.44
C ILE A 36 -8.06 -6.91 2.35
N LEU A 37 -6.81 -6.98 2.81
CA LEU A 37 -6.30 -8.03 3.67
C LEU A 37 -6.33 -7.65 5.14
N ASP A 38 -6.00 -6.40 5.46
CA ASP A 38 -5.94 -5.92 6.83
C ASP A 38 -6.17 -4.40 6.92
N ARG A 39 -6.51 -3.93 8.13
CA ARG A 39 -6.77 -2.52 8.47
C ARG A 39 -5.95 -2.13 9.69
N ILE A 40 -5.01 -1.21 9.51
CA ILE A 40 -4.08 -0.78 10.55
C ILE A 40 -4.48 0.59 11.08
N GLY A 41 -4.62 0.68 12.40
CA GLY A 41 -5.01 1.89 13.14
C GLY A 41 -6.21 1.66 14.06
N PRO A 42 -6.86 2.75 14.51
CA PRO A 42 -8.11 2.67 15.26
C PRO A 42 -9.19 1.85 14.52
N PRO A 43 -10.02 1.05 15.24
CA PRO A 43 -10.99 0.15 14.61
C PRO A 43 -11.94 0.83 13.62
N ASP A 44 -12.44 2.03 13.96
CA ASP A 44 -13.38 2.80 13.13
C ASP A 44 -12.67 3.84 12.24
N ALA A 45 -11.35 3.97 12.36
CA ALA A 45 -10.57 4.98 11.66
C ALA A 45 -9.17 4.48 11.28
N PRO A 46 -9.07 3.44 10.44
CA PRO A 46 -7.78 2.99 9.96
C PRO A 46 -7.08 4.11 9.20
N HIS A 47 -5.77 4.24 9.40
CA HIS A 47 -4.93 5.15 8.65
C HIS A 47 -4.09 4.40 7.60
N THR A 48 -4.08 3.07 7.65
CA THR A 48 -3.39 2.23 6.68
C THR A 48 -4.22 0.99 6.36
N LEU A 49 -4.20 0.58 5.09
CA LEU A 49 -4.78 -0.67 4.62
C LEU A 49 -3.67 -1.54 4.04
N VAL A 50 -3.75 -2.84 4.30
CA VAL A 50 -2.99 -3.85 3.58
C VAL A 50 -3.89 -4.38 2.47
N VAL A 51 -3.45 -4.28 1.22
CA VAL A 51 -4.22 -4.74 0.06
C VAL A 51 -3.41 -5.69 -0.80
N GLU A 52 -4.08 -6.67 -1.39
CA GLU A 52 -3.54 -7.50 -2.47
C GLU A 52 -4.06 -6.99 -3.81
N ILE A 53 -3.14 -6.59 -4.68
CA ILE A 53 -3.41 -6.04 -6.01
C ILE A 53 -2.30 -6.45 -7.00
N SER A 54 -2.57 -6.36 -8.29
CA SER A 54 -1.52 -6.54 -9.32
C SER A 54 -0.54 -5.36 -9.30
N SER A 55 0.71 -5.59 -9.69
CA SER A 55 1.70 -4.51 -9.77
C SER A 55 1.31 -3.42 -10.79
N ALA A 56 0.58 -3.79 -11.86
CA ALA A 56 0.03 -2.84 -12.81
C ALA A 56 -0.98 -1.88 -12.14
N LYS A 57 -1.90 -2.42 -11.34
CA LYS A 57 -2.86 -1.64 -10.55
C LYS A 57 -2.15 -0.75 -9.53
N ALA A 58 -1.14 -1.28 -8.83
CA ALA A 58 -0.34 -0.51 -7.88
C ALA A 58 0.34 0.71 -8.53
N ARG A 59 0.90 0.54 -9.74
CA ARG A 59 1.49 1.64 -10.51
C ARG A 59 0.46 2.66 -10.97
N ALA A 60 -0.76 2.23 -11.33
CA ALA A 60 -1.85 3.13 -11.68
C ALA A 60 -2.31 3.95 -10.46
N LEU A 61 -2.52 3.30 -9.32
CA LEU A 61 -2.87 3.97 -8.05
C LEU A 61 -1.78 4.95 -7.62
N SER A 62 -0.50 4.56 -7.72
CA SER A 62 0.63 5.44 -7.38
C SER A 62 0.64 6.73 -8.23
N GLN A 63 0.35 6.62 -9.52
CA GLN A 63 0.22 7.78 -10.41
C GLN A 63 -1.00 8.63 -10.07
N GLN A 64 -2.15 7.99 -9.80
CA GLN A 64 -3.37 8.68 -9.40
C GLN A 64 -3.14 9.48 -8.11
N PHE A 65 -2.60 8.86 -7.07
CA PHE A 65 -2.39 9.51 -5.77
C PHE A 65 -1.47 10.74 -5.89
N ARG A 66 -0.40 10.65 -6.69
CA ARG A 66 0.48 11.80 -6.95
C ARG A 66 -0.23 12.97 -7.63
N ASN A 67 -1.23 12.70 -8.47
CA ASN A 67 -1.86 13.71 -9.32
C ASN A 67 -3.18 14.26 -8.75
N THR A 68 -3.99 13.41 -8.11
CA THR A 68 -5.37 13.75 -7.72
C THR A 68 -5.61 13.64 -6.22
N THR A 69 -4.86 12.79 -5.53
CA THR A 69 -5.14 12.45 -4.13
C THR A 69 -3.85 12.40 -3.32
N PRO A 70 -3.14 13.54 -3.17
CA PRO A 70 -1.80 13.58 -2.56
C PRO A 70 -1.77 13.21 -1.07
N GLN A 71 -2.95 13.04 -0.46
CA GLN A 71 -3.13 12.57 0.91
C GLN A 71 -3.01 11.05 1.04
N LEU A 72 -2.94 10.32 -0.09
CA LEU A 72 -2.74 8.87 -0.14
C LEU A 72 -1.34 8.55 -0.64
N THR A 73 -0.75 7.50 -0.07
CA THR A 73 0.50 6.90 -0.53
C THR A 73 0.32 5.40 -0.71
N ILE A 74 1.10 4.82 -1.62
CA ILE A 74 1.15 3.38 -1.85
C ILE A 74 2.60 2.91 -1.86
N GLU A 75 2.88 1.84 -1.13
CA GLU A 75 4.18 1.21 -1.05
C GLU A 75 4.05 -0.33 -1.00
N PRO A 76 5.02 -1.09 -1.51
CA PRO A 76 5.01 -2.55 -1.38
C PRO A 76 5.09 -2.95 0.10
N ASP A 77 4.29 -3.92 0.52
CA ASP A 77 4.38 -4.54 1.84
C ASP A 77 5.55 -5.52 1.85
N GLN A 78 6.74 -4.97 2.06
CA GLN A 78 7.99 -5.71 2.11
C GLN A 78 8.68 -5.42 3.45
N PRO A 79 9.42 -6.40 4.00
CA PRO A 79 10.16 -6.19 5.22
C PRO A 79 11.06 -4.96 5.09
N LEU A 80 11.08 -4.14 6.14
CA LEU A 80 12.00 -3.02 6.25
C LEU A 80 13.42 -3.57 6.12
N THR A 81 14.06 -3.32 4.97
CA THR A 81 15.49 -3.53 4.82
C THR A 81 16.18 -2.42 5.60
N MET A 82 16.29 -2.60 6.92
CA MET A 82 17.27 -1.88 7.72
C MET A 82 18.63 -2.34 7.17
N PHE A 83 19.26 -1.49 6.36
CA PHE A 83 20.54 -1.78 5.76
C PHE A 83 21.53 -2.29 6.82
N ASP A 84 22.32 -3.26 6.38
CA ASP A 84 23.52 -3.93 6.91
C ASP A 84 24.63 -2.99 7.46
N MET A 85 24.29 -1.82 8.04
CA MET A 85 25.23 -0.86 8.66
C MET A 85 25.52 -1.15 10.14
N LEU A 86 25.21 -2.36 10.61
CA LEU A 86 25.76 -2.91 11.84
C LEU A 86 26.65 -4.12 11.52
N SER A 87 27.42 -4.03 10.43
CA SER A 87 28.60 -4.87 10.25
C SER A 87 29.58 -4.58 11.41
N ALA A 88 29.34 -5.34 12.47
CA ALA A 88 30.23 -5.78 13.51
C ALA A 88 31.73 -5.50 13.28
N GLY A 89 32.23 -4.46 13.96
CA GLY A 89 33.43 -4.53 14.83
C GLY A 89 34.83 -4.49 14.17
N PRO A 90 35.91 -4.51 15.00
CA PRO A 90 35.92 -4.77 16.43
C PRO A 90 36.52 -3.65 17.31
N LEU A 91 36.43 -3.94 18.61
CA LEU A 91 36.95 -3.26 19.81
C LEU A 91 38.44 -2.92 19.77
#